data_AF-A0A843D330-F1
#
_entry.id   AF-A0A843D330-F1
#
_cell.length_a   1.000
_cell.length_b   1.000
_cell.length_c   1.000
_cell.angle_alpha   90.00
_cell.angle_beta   90.00
_cell.angle_gamma   90.00
#
_symmetry.space_group_name_H-M   'P 1'
#
loop_
_entity.id
_entity.type
_entity.pdbx_description
1 polymer ?
#
loop_
_entity_poly.entity_id
_entity_poly.type
_entity_poly.pdbx_seq_one_letter_code
_entity_poly.pdbx_strand_id
1 'polypeptide(L)'
;MDFNWLIPVIIALMVYACVYYYLKSRKVLPHVIDFMGPCIMIKTERVGFFDTLARPKKLLYAYATAGVLITLICAVVVTVMFLVSGILSLTVQTDPIPPQDLLLIPGLNSYVPSTFAVWFA
;
A
#
# COMPACT_ATOMS: atom_id res chain seq x y z
N MET A 1 13.21 -0.39 18.75
CA MET A 1 11.95 0.19 18.26
C MET A 1 10.97 0.14 19.41
N ASP A 2 10.74 1.26 20.09
CA ASP A 2 9.87 1.29 21.27
C ASP A 2 8.41 1.34 20.82
N PHE A 3 7.68 0.24 21.02
CA PHE A 3 6.28 0.10 20.63
C PHE A 3 5.29 0.83 21.56
N ASN A 4 5.80 1.63 22.49
CA ASN A 4 5.00 2.37 23.47
C ASN A 4 4.00 3.34 22.83
N TRP A 5 4.26 3.80 21.60
CA TRP A 5 3.33 4.62 20.81
C TRP A 5 2.12 3.83 20.25
N LEU A 6 2.25 2.52 20.02
CA LEU A 6 1.14 1.73 19.47
C LEU A 6 -0.02 1.60 20.47
N ILE A 7 0.31 1.50 21.76
CA ILE A 7 -0.67 1.34 22.84
C ILE A 7 -1.71 2.47 22.85
N PRO A 8 -1.33 3.77 22.92
CA PRO A 8 -2.31 4.86 22.90
C PRO A 8 -3.07 4.95 21.57
N VAL A 9 -2.44 4.62 20.44
CA VAL A 9 -3.12 4.61 19.13
C VAL A 9 -4.22 3.55 19.09
N ILE A 10 -3.94 2.33 19.55
CA ILE A 10 -4.92 1.23 19.60
C ILE A 10 -6.05 1.58 20.57
N ILE A 11 -5.73 2.17 21.73
CA ILE A 11 -6.73 2.63 22.69
C ILE A 11 -7.63 3.71 22.06
N ALA A 12 -7.06 4.70 21.37
CA ALA A 12 -7.84 5.73 20.69
C ALA A 12 -8.78 5.13 19.63
N LEU A 13 -8.29 4.17 18.84
CA LEU A 13 -9.07 3.47 17.81
C LEU A 13 -10.23 2.65 18.43
N MET A 14 -9.96 1.97 19.54
CA MET A 14 -10.97 1.24 20.33
C MET A 14 -12.04 2.16 20.91
N VAL A 15 -11.65 3.29 21.51
CA VAL A 15 -12.58 4.29 22.05
C VAL A 15 -13.45 4.87 20.94
N TYR A 16 -12.84 5.24 19.80
CA TYR A 16 -13.57 5.74 18.64
C TYR A 16 -14.62 4.74 18.13
N ALA A 17 -14.24 3.47 17.97
CA ALA A 17 -15.18 2.43 17.56
C ALA A 17 -16.31 2.25 18.60
N CYS A 18 -15.98 2.21 19.89
CA CYS A 18 -16.95 2.05 20.97
C CYS A 18 -17.98 3.21 21.00
N VAL A 19 -17.51 4.45 20.87
CA VAL A 19 -18.37 5.64 20.78
C VAL A 19 -19.31 5.54 19.58
N TYR A 20 -18.79 5.17 18.40
CA TYR A 20 -19.61 5.00 17.21
C TYR A 20 -20.72 3.96 17.41
N TYR A 21 -20.37 2.74 17.88
CA TYR A 21 -21.34 1.67 18.09
C TYR A 21 -22.38 2.03 19.16
N TYR A 22 -21.97 2.77 20.20
CA TYR A 22 -22.88 3.27 21.22
C TYR A 22 -23.92 4.24 20.64
N LEU A 23 -23.48 5.22 19.83
CA LEU A 23 -24.39 6.15 19.15
C LEU A 23 -25.30 5.42 18.14
N LYS A 24 -24.79 4.39 17.45
CA LYS A 24 -25.55 3.60 16.47
C LYS A 24 -26.65 2.80 17.16
N SER A 25 -26.37 2.19 18.31
CA SER A 25 -27.35 1.44 19.11
C SER A 25 -28.52 2.31 19.58
N ARG A 26 -28.26 3.59 19.90
CA ARG A 26 -29.29 4.55 20.31
C ARG A 26 -30.11 5.15 19.15
N LYS A 27 -29.86 4.75 17.89
CA LYS A 27 -30.51 5.30 16.67
C LYS A 27 -30.40 6.83 16.53
N VAL A 28 -29.38 7.44 17.13
CA VAL A 28 -29.13 8.89 17.05
C VAL A 28 -28.46 9.26 15.73
N LEU A 29 -27.68 8.32 15.16
CA LEU A 29 -27.02 8.51 13.87
C LEU A 29 -28.02 8.34 12.71
N PRO A 30 -28.00 9.25 11.71
CA PRO A 30 -28.71 9.07 10.46
C PRO A 30 -28.29 7.78 9.76
N HIS A 31 -29.23 7.11 9.06
CA HIS A 31 -28.97 5.91 8.26
C HIS A 31 -27.95 6.11 7.13
N VAL A 32 -27.64 7.36 6.77
CA VAL A 32 -26.60 7.70 5.80
C VAL A 32 -25.18 7.62 6.37
N ILE A 33 -25.00 7.45 7.69
CA ILE A 33 -23.68 7.36 8.30
C ILE A 33 -23.40 5.90 8.68
N ASP A 34 -22.37 5.32 8.06
CA ASP A 34 -21.90 3.97 8.34
C ASP A 34 -20.41 3.93 8.71
N PHE A 35 -19.99 2.83 9.35
CA PHE A 35 -18.62 2.66 9.82
C PHE A 35 -17.82 1.85 8.82
N MET A 36 -16.74 2.42 8.30
CA MET A 36 -15.80 1.76 7.39
C MET A 36 -14.42 1.68 8.03
N GLY A 37 -14.34 1.00 9.18
CA GLY A 37 -13.11 0.88 9.97
C GLY A 37 -12.74 2.21 10.64
N PRO A 38 -11.50 2.72 10.51
CA PRO A 38 -11.11 3.97 11.17
C PRO A 38 -11.84 5.21 10.60
N CYS A 39 -12.49 5.09 9.44
CA CYS A 39 -13.18 6.19 8.79
C CYS A 39 -14.71 6.03 8.89
N ILE A 40 -15.41 7.14 9.08
CA ILE A 40 -16.86 7.22 8.94
C ILE A 40 -17.18 7.41 7.46
N MET A 41 -18.10 6.61 6.92
CA MET A 41 -18.58 6.72 5.55
C MET A 41 -19.95 7.39 5.52
N ILE A 42 -20.12 8.36 4.63
CA ILE A 42 -21.42 8.92 4.28
C ILE A 42 -21.94 8.16 3.06
N LYS A 43 -22.92 7.27 3.30
CA LYS A 43 -23.61 6.51 2.26
C LYS A 43 -24.54 7.44 1.49
N THR A 44 -24.24 7.66 0.21
CA THR A 44 -25.10 8.42 -0.69
C THR A 44 -25.71 7.46 -1.70
N GLU A 45 -27.05 7.42 -1.79
CA GLU A 45 -27.74 6.42 -2.61
C GLU A 45 -27.94 6.83 -4.07
N ARG A 46 -27.92 8.13 -4.38
CA ARG A 46 -28.07 8.65 -5.75
C ARG A 46 -27.20 9.87 -5.95
N VAL A 47 -26.16 9.70 -6.76
CA VAL A 47 -25.23 10.78 -7.13
C VAL A 47 -25.30 11.10 -8.62
N GLY A 48 -26.20 10.43 -9.36
CA GLY A 48 -26.58 10.69 -10.76
C GLY A 48 -25.48 10.33 -11.76
N PHE A 49 -24.35 11.02 -11.68
CA PHE A 49 -23.19 10.79 -12.53
C PHE A 49 -22.60 9.39 -12.34
N PHE A 50 -22.32 8.99 -11.09
CA PHE A 50 -21.79 7.65 -10.82
C PHE A 50 -22.82 6.54 -11.05
N ASP A 51 -24.13 6.84 -10.99
CA ASP A 51 -25.18 5.87 -11.32
C ASP A 51 -25.11 5.45 -12.79
N THR A 52 -24.65 6.35 -13.67
CA THR A 52 -24.41 6.05 -15.09
C THR A 52 -23.16 5.19 -15.27
N LEU A 53 -22.09 5.49 -14.55
CA LEU A 53 -20.84 4.73 -14.60
C LEU A 53 -20.98 3.33 -13.97
N ALA A 54 -21.89 3.17 -13.02
CA ALA A 54 -22.21 1.90 -12.37
C ALA A 54 -23.16 1.01 -13.19
N ARG A 55 -23.67 1.46 -14.35
CA ARG A 55 -24.57 0.69 -15.22
C ARG A 55 -24.00 -0.66 -15.68
N PRO A 56 -22.75 -0.75 -16.20
CA PRO A 56 -22.18 -2.02 -16.64
C PRO A 56 -21.63 -2.85 -15.46
N LYS A 57 -22.50 -3.22 -14.51
CA LYS A 57 -22.11 -3.96 -13.29
C LYS A 57 -21.30 -5.22 -13.60
N LYS A 58 -21.70 -5.99 -14.62
CA LYS A 58 -21.01 -7.25 -14.99
C LYS A 58 -19.57 -7.00 -15.44
N LEU A 59 -19.31 -5.94 -16.20
CA LEU A 59 -17.96 -5.58 -16.64
C LEU A 59 -17.11 -5.11 -15.45
N LEU A 60 -17.69 -4.31 -14.56
CA LEU A 60 -17.00 -3.84 -13.35
C LEU A 60 -16.63 -5.01 -12.43
N TYR A 61 -17.54 -5.97 -12.22
CA TYR A 61 -17.26 -7.16 -11.42
C TYR A 61 -16.21 -8.06 -12.07
N ALA A 62 -16.28 -8.28 -13.39
CA ALA A 62 -15.28 -9.06 -14.10
C ALA A 62 -13.89 -8.40 -14.00
N TYR A 63 -13.82 -7.09 -14.22
CA TYR A 63 -12.59 -6.31 -14.09
C TYR A 63 -12.02 -6.36 -12.67
N ALA A 64 -12.86 -6.14 -11.66
CA ALA A 64 -12.44 -6.21 -10.26
C ALA A 64 -11.92 -7.61 -9.89
N THR A 65 -12.61 -8.66 -10.32
CA THR A 65 -12.21 -10.06 -10.04
C THR A 65 -10.90 -10.41 -10.75
N ALA A 66 -10.75 -9.99 -12.01
CA ALA A 66 -9.50 -10.15 -12.75
C ALA A 66 -8.36 -9.38 -12.09
N GLY A 67 -8.60 -8.14 -11.64
CA GLY A 67 -7.62 -7.33 -10.92
C GLY A 67 -7.16 -7.97 -9.62
N VAL A 68 -8.08 -8.53 -8.82
CA VAL A 68 -7.73 -9.28 -7.60
C VAL A 68 -6.87 -10.49 -7.92
N LEU A 69 -7.24 -11.28 -8.94
CA LEU A 69 -6.48 -12.45 -9.36
C LEU A 69 -5.06 -12.08 -9.82
N ILE A 70 -4.92 -11.05 -10.66
CA ILE A 70 -3.63 -10.56 -11.14
C ILE A 70 -2.78 -10.05 -9.98
N THR A 71 -3.38 -9.28 -9.06
CA THR A 71 -2.67 -8.77 -7.87
C THR A 71 -2.15 -9.91 -7.00
N LEU A 72 -2.97 -10.95 -6.79
CA LEU A 72 -2.57 -12.13 -6.03
C LEU A 72 -1.39 -12.85 -6.70
N ILE A 73 -1.45 -13.05 -8.02
CA ILE A 73 -0.37 -13.67 -8.80
C ILE A 73 0.91 -12.82 -8.69
N CYS A 74 0.83 -11.51 -8.90
CA CYS A 74 1.96 -10.61 -8.77
C CYS A 74 2.56 -10.64 -7.36
N ALA A 75 1.74 -10.63 -6.31
CA ALA A 75 2.22 -10.70 -4.94
C ALA A 75 3.02 -12.00 -4.69
N VAL A 76 2.52 -13.14 -5.17
CA VAL A 76 3.23 -14.43 -5.07
C VAL A 76 4.54 -14.40 -5.86
N VAL A 77 4.51 -13.94 -7.11
CA VAL A 77 5.70 -13.86 -7.97
C VAL A 77 6.76 -12.97 -7.36
N VAL A 78 6.41 -11.75 -6.93
CA VAL A 78 7.35 -10.81 -6.30
C VAL A 78 7.90 -11.39 -5.01
N THR A 79 7.08 -12.06 -4.20
CA THR A 79 7.54 -12.72 -2.97
C THR A 79 8.56 -13.82 -3.28
N VAL A 80 8.29 -14.67 -4.27
CA VAL A 80 9.22 -15.71 -4.71
C VAL A 80 10.50 -15.11 -5.27
N MET A 81 10.41 -14.09 -6.13
CA MET A 81 11.59 -13.41 -6.67
C MET A 81 12.43 -12.76 -5.55
N PHE A 82 11.79 -12.16 -4.56
CA PHE A 82 12.46 -11.60 -3.40
C PHE A 82 13.19 -12.67 -2.58
N LEU A 83 12.55 -13.81 -2.32
CA LEU A 83 13.17 -14.94 -1.62
C LEU A 83 14.37 -15.50 -2.40
N VAL A 84 14.21 -15.72 -3.71
CA VAL A 84 15.29 -16.19 -4.59
C VAL A 84 16.45 -15.20 -4.62
N SER A 85 16.16 -13.90 -4.75
CA SER A 85 17.17 -12.83 -4.71
C SER A 85 17.89 -12.78 -3.37
N GLY A 86 17.18 -12.95 -2.26
CA GLY A 86 17.77 -13.02 -0.92
C GLY A 86 18.70 -14.22 -0.77
N ILE A 87 18.30 -15.40 -1.24
CA ILE A 87 19.13 -16.61 -1.19
C ILE A 87 20.38 -16.42 -2.07
N LEU A 88 20.24 -15.93 -3.30
CA LEU A 88 21.36 -15.66 -4.21
C LEU A 88 22.34 -14.65 -3.61
N SER A 89 21.84 -13.60 -2.95
CA SER A 89 22.68 -12.58 -2.32
C SER A 89 23.53 -13.13 -1.18
N LEU A 90 23.09 -14.22 -0.53
CA LEU A 90 23.83 -14.88 0.54
C LEU A 90 24.85 -15.91 0.00
N THR A 91 24.62 -16.46 -1.18
CA THR A 91 25.50 -17.50 -1.77
C THR A 91 26.57 -16.93 -2.69
N VAL A 92 26.30 -15.80 -3.33
CA VAL A 92 27.27 -15.12 -4.20
C VAL A 92 28.20 -14.27 -3.32
N GLN A 93 29.47 -14.67 -3.24
CA GLN A 93 30.51 -13.78 -2.71
C GLN A 93 30.73 -12.67 -3.74
N THR A 94 30.36 -11.44 -3.38
CA THR A 94 30.70 -10.25 -4.13
C THR A 94 32.06 -9.75 -3.68
N ASP A 95 32.93 -9.44 -4.65
CA ASP A 95 34.17 -8.76 -4.34
C ASP A 95 33.87 -7.41 -3.68
N PRO A 96 34.64 -7.00 -2.65
CA PRO A 96 34.44 -5.73 -1.99
C PRO A 96 34.54 -4.59 -3.02
N ILE A 97 33.51 -3.75 -3.08
CA ILE A 97 33.47 -2.59 -3.97
C ILE A 97 34.68 -1.70 -3.65
N PRO A 98 35.51 -1.35 -4.65
CA PRO A 98 36.66 -0.51 -4.40
C PRO A 98 36.20 0.88 -3.92
N PRO A 99 36.93 1.52 -2.97
CA PRO A 99 36.48 2.74 -2.30
C PRO A 99 36.27 3.92 -3.26
N GLN A 100 36.97 3.95 -4.39
CA GLN A 100 36.78 4.91 -5.48
C GLN A 100 35.38 4.83 -6.13
N ASP A 101 34.79 3.63 -6.19
CA ASP A 101 33.47 3.41 -6.80
C ASP A 101 32.34 3.70 -5.79
N LEU A 102 32.65 3.79 -4.49
CA LEU A 102 31.70 4.13 -3.41
C LEU A 102 31.32 5.62 -3.41
N LEU A 103 32.25 6.49 -3.79
CA LEU A 103 32.07 7.95 -3.79
C LEU A 103 31.37 8.48 -5.05
N LEU A 104 31.11 7.62 -6.06
CA LEU A 104 30.44 7.94 -7.31
C LEU A 104 30.99 9.18 -8.03
N ILE A 105 32.29 9.45 -7.89
CA ILE A 105 32.92 10.61 -8.53
C ILE A 105 33.13 10.29 -10.02
N PRO A 106 32.55 11.08 -10.95
CA PRO A 106 32.70 10.84 -12.38
C PRO A 106 34.17 11.00 -12.80
N GLY A 107 34.67 10.06 -13.60
CA GLY A 107 36.06 10.01 -14.08
C GLY A 107 37.03 9.24 -13.18
N LEU A 108 36.69 8.96 -11.91
CA LEU A 108 37.46 8.11 -10.99
C LEU A 108 36.83 6.72 -10.78
N ASN A 109 35.50 6.64 -10.87
CA ASN A 109 34.74 5.40 -10.70
C ASN A 109 34.75 4.55 -11.99
N SER A 110 34.92 3.23 -11.85
CA SER A 110 34.91 2.23 -12.93
C SER A 110 33.57 2.17 -13.67
N TYR A 111 32.46 2.53 -13.00
CA TYR A 111 31.13 2.56 -13.59
C TYR A 111 30.24 3.63 -12.93
N VAL A 112 29.91 4.67 -13.69
CA VAL A 112 28.85 5.61 -13.31
C VAL A 112 27.56 5.18 -14.01
N PRO A 113 26.48 4.85 -13.28
CA PRO A 113 25.21 4.51 -13.91
C PRO A 113 24.70 5.72 -14.71
N SER A 114 24.48 5.54 -16.02
CA SER A 114 23.86 6.56 -16.87
C SER A 114 22.36 6.63 -16.59
N THR A 115 22.01 7.07 -15.39
CA THR A 115 20.64 7.26 -14.94
C THR A 115 20.25 8.73 -15.04
N PHE A 116 18.96 9.01 -15.20
CA PHE A 116 18.41 10.37 -15.28
C PHE A 116 18.88 11.27 -14.13
N ALA A 117 19.02 10.71 -12.92
CA ALA A 117 19.51 11.44 -11.75
C ALA A 117 20.95 11.97 -11.90
N VAL A 118 21.80 11.31 -12.71
CA VAL A 118 23.20 11.71 -12.92
C VAL A 118 23.31 12.78 -14.01
N TRP A 119 22.45 12.74 -15.03
CA TRP A 119 22.48 13.70 -16.15
C TRP A 119 21.88 15.06 -15.81
N PHE A 120 21.01 15.12 -14.79
CA PHE A 120 20.22 16.32 -14.46
C PHE A 120 20.39 16.80 -13.02
N ALA A 121 21.44 16.36 -12.33
CA ALA A 121 21.84 16.87 -11.01
C ALA A 121 22.68 18.14 -11.11
#